data_AF-A0A961TU61-F1
#
_entry.id   AF-A0A961TU61-F1
#
_cell.length_a   1.000
_cell.length_b   1.000
_cell.length_c   1.000
_cell.angle_alpha   90.00
_cell.angle_beta   90.00
_cell.angle_gamma   90.00
#
_symmetry.space_group_name_H-M   'P 1'
#
loop_
_entity.id
_entity.type
_entity.pdbx_description
1 polymer ?
#
loop_
_entity_poly.entity_id
_entity_poly.type
_entity_poly.pdbx_seq_one_letter_code
_entity_poly.pdbx_strand_id
1 'polypeptide(L)'
;MTFDLADVPLWAAILGSIFMVIGALLTLVGAIGLVRLPTFYERIHAPTLGTSWGTGGMILGSMIIFTATTARPVLHEILIAI
;
A
#
# COMPACT_ATOMS: atom_id res chain seq x y z
N MET A 1 -7.22 14.05 -18.27
CA MET A 1 -6.73 14.52 -16.96
C MET A 1 -5.32 13.97 -16.78
N THR A 2 -4.34 14.64 -17.38
CA THR A 2 -2.91 14.31 -17.21
C THR A 2 -2.47 14.98 -15.93
N PHE A 3 -2.40 14.20 -14.84
CA PHE A 3 -1.75 14.65 -13.62
C PHE A 3 -0.24 14.62 -13.85
N ASP A 4 0.42 15.75 -13.69
CA ASP A 4 1.88 15.78 -13.68
C ASP A 4 2.36 15.47 -12.26
N LEU A 5 3.31 14.54 -12.14
CA LEU A 5 3.91 14.21 -10.85
C LEU A 5 4.69 15.41 -10.29
N ALA A 6 5.08 16.35 -11.15
CA ALA A 6 5.70 17.61 -10.76
C ALA A 6 4.79 18.50 -9.88
N ASP A 7 3.47 18.34 -9.96
CA ASP A 7 2.51 19.14 -9.20
C ASP A 7 2.23 18.58 -7.79
N VAL A 8 2.74 17.37 -7.49
CA VAL A 8 2.55 16.75 -6.17
C VAL A 8 3.48 17.42 -5.16
N PRO A 9 2.96 17.92 -4.02
CA PRO A 9 3.81 18.46 -2.96
C PRO A 9 4.87 17.45 -2.53
N LEU A 10 6.12 17.89 -2.39
CA LEU A 10 7.26 17.01 -2.10
C LEU A 10 7.04 16.15 -0.85
N TRP A 11 6.42 16.70 0.19
CA TRP A 11 6.09 15.97 1.41
C TRP A 11 5.14 14.79 1.15
N ALA A 12 4.15 14.97 0.26
CA ALA A 12 3.18 13.95 -0.09
C ALA A 12 3.81 12.87 -0.97
N ALA A 13 4.69 13.26 -1.89
CA ALA A 13 5.45 12.32 -2.72
C ALA A 13 6.37 11.42 -1.86
N ILE A 14 7.08 12.00 -0.88
CA ILE A 14 7.95 11.25 0.04
C ILE A 14 7.12 10.29 0.90
N LEU A 15 6.06 10.77 1.55
CA LEU A 15 5.24 9.91 2.40
C LEU A 15 4.54 8.81 1.58
N GLY A 16 3.90 9.19 0.46
CA GLY A 16 3.20 8.27 -0.43
C GLY A 16 4.12 7.16 -0.96
N SER A 17 5.33 7.51 -1.41
CA SER A 17 6.30 6.52 -1.90
C SER A 17 6.81 5.60 -0.79
N ILE A 18 7.06 6.10 0.43
CA ILE A 18 7.43 5.25 1.58
C ILE A 18 6.33 4.22 1.85
N PHE A 19 5.08 4.66 1.95
CA PHE A 19 3.94 3.76 2.18
C PHE A 19 3.78 2.73 1.05
N MET A 20 3.98 3.14 -0.20
CA MET A 20 3.91 2.24 -1.35
C MET A 20 5.02 1.19 -1.35
N VAL A 21 6.26 1.59 -1.04
CA VAL A 21 7.40 0.67 -0.93
C VAL A 21 7.21 -0.30 0.22
N ILE A 22 6.79 0.17 1.40
CA ILE A 22 6.51 -0.70 2.55
C ILE A 22 5.38 -1.68 2.20
N GLY A 23 4.29 -1.19 1.60
CA GLY A 23 3.17 -2.02 1.18
C GLY A 23 3.59 -3.11 0.19
N ALA A 24 4.37 -2.74 -0.83
CA ALA A 24 4.89 -3.69 -1.82
C ALA A 24 5.84 -4.73 -1.19
N LEU A 25 6.72 -4.32 -0.27
CA LEU A 25 7.62 -5.22 0.43
C LEU A 25 6.87 -6.21 1.32
N LEU A 26 5.83 -5.77 2.05
CA LEU A 26 5.01 -6.65 2.87
C LEU A 26 4.25 -7.68 2.02
N THR A 27 3.66 -7.25 0.91
CA THR A 27 3.02 -8.14 -0.06
C THR A 27 4.01 -9.14 -0.65
N LEU A 28 5.21 -8.69 -1.01
CA LEU A 28 6.27 -9.56 -1.54
C LEU A 28 6.73 -10.59 -0.49
N VAL A 29 6.95 -10.18 0.76
CA VAL A 29 7.31 -11.08 1.85
C VAL A 29 6.20 -12.12 2.10
N GLY A 30 4.94 -11.70 2.05
CA GLY A 30 3.80 -12.62 2.14
C GLY A 30 3.80 -13.65 1.01
N ALA A 31 4.01 -13.21 -0.24
CA ALA A 31 4.10 -14.09 -1.41
C ALA A 31 5.30 -15.06 -1.33
N ILE A 32 6.45 -14.59 -0.85
CA ILE A 32 7.63 -15.44 -0.60
C ILE A 32 7.30 -16.48 0.48
N GLY A 33 6.61 -16.08 1.55
CA GLY A 33 6.15 -16.97 2.62
C GLY A 33 5.25 -18.11 2.11
N LEU A 34 4.36 -17.84 1.16
CA LEU A 34 3.51 -18.86 0.52
C LEU A 34 4.33 -19.99 -0.13
N VAL A 35 5.45 -19.63 -0.77
CA VAL A 35 6.28 -20.57 -1.53
C VAL A 35 7.30 -21.28 -0.63
N ARG A 36 7.86 -20.56 0.36
CA ARG A 36 9.05 -20.99 1.13
C ARG A 36 8.74 -21.70 2.45
N LEU A 37 7.57 -21.47 3.06
CA LEU A 37 7.29 -22.00 4.42
C LEU A 37 7.04 -23.52 4.41
N PRO A 38 7.39 -24.25 5.49
CA PRO A 38 7.37 -25.71 5.48
C PRO A 38 5.97 -26.30 5.68
N THR A 39 5.10 -25.67 6.46
CA THR A 39 3.76 -26.21 6.77
C THR A 39 2.64 -25.45 6.05
N PHE A 40 1.50 -26.11 5.85
CA PHE A 40 0.31 -25.50 5.26
C PHE A 40 -0.18 -24.27 6.05
N TYR A 41 -0.21 -24.37 7.38
CA TYR A 41 -0.68 -23.28 8.25
C TYR A 41 0.23 -22.06 8.18
N GLU A 42 1.54 -22.23 8.13
CA GLU A 42 2.47 -21.11 7.96
C GLU A 42 2.33 -20.47 6.58
N ARG A 43 2.17 -21.30 5.53
CA ARG A 43 1.95 -20.84 4.15
C ARG A 43 0.68 -20.03 3.96
N ILE A 44 -0.38 -20.27 4.72
CA ILE A 44 -1.62 -19.48 4.62
C ILE A 44 -1.59 -18.25 5.54
N HIS A 45 -0.83 -18.32 6.64
CA HIS A 45 -0.72 -17.22 7.60
C HIS A 45 0.16 -16.07 7.07
N ALA A 46 1.32 -16.38 6.49
CA ALA A 46 2.23 -15.34 6.00
C ALA A 46 1.64 -14.45 4.87
N PRO A 47 0.94 -15.00 3.86
CA PRO A 47 0.33 -14.19 2.80
C PRO A 47 -0.85 -13.38 3.32
N THR A 48 -1.70 -13.93 4.18
CA THR A 48 -2.87 -13.20 4.71
C THR A 48 -2.44 -11.98 5.53
N LEU A 49 -1.41 -12.10 6.37
CA LEU A 49 -0.80 -10.95 7.03
C LEU A 49 -0.11 -10.00 6.05
N GLY A 50 0.71 -10.53 5.14
CA GLY A 50 1.51 -9.74 4.20
C GLY A 50 0.65 -8.92 3.23
N THR A 51 -0.39 -9.50 2.65
CA THR A 51 -1.29 -8.79 1.72
C THR A 51 -2.21 -7.83 2.46
N SER A 52 -2.69 -8.15 3.66
CA SER A 52 -3.60 -7.24 4.40
C SER A 52 -2.88 -5.97 4.82
N TRP A 53 -1.71 -6.10 5.46
CA TRP A 53 -0.89 -4.94 5.80
C TRP A 53 -0.28 -4.26 4.58
N GLY A 54 0.05 -5.04 3.54
CA GLY A 54 0.55 -4.54 2.27
C GLY A 54 -0.44 -3.60 1.58
N THR A 55 -1.69 -4.06 1.40
CA THR A 55 -2.79 -3.26 0.87
C THR A 55 -3.08 -2.04 1.73
N GLY A 56 -3.04 -2.17 3.06
CA GLY A 56 -3.19 -1.03 3.98
C GLY A 56 -2.13 0.06 3.72
N GLY A 57 -0.87 -0.33 3.53
CA GLY A 57 0.20 0.61 3.16
C GLY A 57 -0.05 1.27 1.80
N MET A 58 -0.44 0.51 0.78
CA MET A 58 -0.71 1.05 -0.55
C MET A 58 -1.89 2.05 -0.54
N ILE A 59 -2.96 1.75 0.19
CA ILE A 59 -4.11 2.64 0.37
C ILE A 59 -3.70 3.92 1.10
N LEU A 60 -2.96 3.83 2.21
CA LEU A 60 -2.48 5.03 2.90
C LEU A 60 -1.61 5.91 2.00
N GLY A 61 -0.71 5.32 1.21
CA GLY A 61 0.12 6.05 0.26
C GLY A 61 -0.71 6.74 -0.83
N SER A 62 -1.71 6.05 -1.36
CA SER A 62 -2.64 6.57 -2.37
C SER A 62 -3.49 7.72 -1.81
N MET A 63 -4.11 7.54 -0.63
CA MET A 63 -4.87 8.58 0.06
C MET A 63 -4.05 9.86 0.27
N ILE A 64 -2.77 9.75 0.64
CA ILE A 64 -1.88 10.90 0.84
C ILE A 64 -1.68 11.67 -0.47
N ILE A 65 -1.33 10.95 -1.55
CA ILE A 65 -1.06 11.57 -2.86
C ILE A 65 -2.34 12.23 -3.39
N PHE A 66 -3.46 11.51 -3.44
CA PHE A 66 -4.70 12.05 -4.00
C PHE A 66 -5.32 13.15 -3.13
N THR A 67 -5.18 13.09 -1.80
CA THR A 67 -5.62 14.18 -0.92
C THR A 67 -4.80 15.44 -1.14
N ALA A 68 -3.48 15.32 -1.27
CA ALA A 68 -2.59 16.44 -1.54
C ALA A 68 -2.83 17.06 -2.92
N THR A 69 -3.11 16.25 -3.95
CA THR A 69 -3.33 16.73 -5.32
C THR A 69 -4.73 17.32 -5.54
N THR A 70 -5.77 16.75 -4.91
CA THR A 70 -7.17 17.16 -5.18
C THR A 70 -7.65 18.27 -4.22
N ALA A 71 -6.83 18.67 -3.24
CA ALA A 71 -7.20 19.57 -2.15
C ALA A 71 -8.50 19.17 -1.43
N ARG A 72 -8.81 17.87 -1.44
CA ARG A 72 -10.01 17.26 -0.84
C ARG A 72 -9.61 15.93 -0.20
N PRO A 73 -10.11 15.62 1.00
CA PRO A 73 -9.79 14.35 1.65
C PRO A 73 -10.39 13.17 0.87
N VAL A 74 -9.53 12.24 0.44
CA VAL A 74 -9.89 11.05 -0.34
C VAL A 74 -10.00 9.84 0.61
N LEU A 75 -11.04 9.84 1.45
CA LEU A 75 -11.22 8.80 2.47
C LEU A 75 -11.90 7.52 1.96
N HIS A 76 -12.49 7.57 0.76
CA HIS A 76 -13.24 6.44 0.20
C HIS A 76 -12.36 5.23 -0.12
N GLU A 77 -11.04 5.39 -0.22
CA GLU A 77 -10.11 4.28 -0.41
C GLU A 77 -10.10 3.31 0.80
N ILE A 78 -10.56 3.75 1.98
CA ILE A 78 -10.76 2.87 3.14
C ILE A 78 -11.78 1.76 2.82
N LEU A 79 -12.75 2.00 1.93
CA LEU A 79 -13.72 0.99 1.49
C LEU A 79 -13.08 -0.12 0.65
N ILE A 80 -11.85 0.08 0.16
CA ILE A 80 -11.08 -0.94 -0.56
C ILE A 80 -10.39 -1.89 0.45
N ALA A 81 -10.12 -1.42 1.67
CA ALA A 81 -9.42 -2.17 2.71
C ALA A 81 -10.34 -3.07 3.56
N ILE A 82 -11.65 -2.80 3.58
CA ILE A 82 -12.66 -3.42 4.46
C ILE A 82 -13.60 -4.28 3.63
#